data_AF-A0A973R5K1-F1
#
_entry.id   AF-A0A973R5K1-F1
#
_cell.length_a   1.000
_cell.length_b   1.000
_cell.length_c   1.000
_cell.angle_alpha   90.00
_cell.angle_beta   90.00
_cell.angle_gamma   90.00
#
_symmetry.space_group_name_H-M   'P 1'
#
loop_
_entity.id
_entity.type
_entity.pdbx_description
1 polymer ?
#
loop_
_entity_poly.entity_id
_entity_poly.type
_entity_poly.pdbx_seq_one_letter_code
_entity_poly.pdbx_strand_id
1 'polypeptide(L)'
;MRTAASGVTDSGTLNVNFKEAGLGDNQSITYVASADSTAVYACINHGGNHPQAANKETVSGPVSATGTFSSGKNGSITATLTLSPPSAGSFSCPGNQRLVLASVSYTDVSITDTNTPVTENIAGTFSRIFYNV
;
A
#
# COMPACT_ATOMS: atom_id res chain seq x y z
N MET A 1 -19.50 -0.75 -6.36
CA MET A 1 -18.59 -1.85 -5.96
C MET A 1 -18.47 -1.87 -4.44
N ARG A 2 -18.06 -2.97 -3.77
CA ARG A 2 -17.84 -2.98 -2.31
C ARG A 2 -16.35 -3.08 -2.01
N THR A 3 -15.86 -2.26 -1.09
CA THR A 3 -14.43 -2.13 -0.83
C THR A 3 -14.14 -2.09 0.67
N ALA A 4 -12.94 -2.54 1.04
CA ALA A 4 -12.40 -2.44 2.38
C ALA A 4 -10.88 -2.48 2.33
N ALA A 5 -10.20 -1.73 3.18
CA ALA A 5 -8.76 -1.86 3.37
C ALA A 5 -8.45 -2.64 4.66
N SER A 6 -7.39 -3.43 4.62
CA SER A 6 -6.90 -4.21 5.77
C SER A 6 -5.37 -4.19 5.82
N GLY A 7 -4.81 -4.09 7.03
CA GLY A 7 -3.40 -3.77 7.26
C GLY A 7 -3.30 -2.62 8.26
N VAL A 8 -2.19 -1.88 8.34
CA VAL A 8 -0.89 -2.04 7.66
C VAL A 8 -0.14 -3.27 8.23
N THR A 9 0.32 -4.17 7.35
CA THR A 9 0.96 -5.44 7.74
C THR A 9 2.32 -5.23 8.41
N ASP A 10 2.95 -6.31 8.91
CA ASP A 10 4.30 -6.26 9.48
C ASP A 10 5.38 -5.83 8.47
N SER A 11 5.12 -5.97 7.17
CA SER A 11 6.01 -5.52 6.10
C SER A 11 5.69 -4.10 5.60
N GLY A 12 4.71 -3.42 6.21
CA GLY A 12 4.31 -2.08 5.81
C GLY A 12 3.29 -2.02 4.68
N THR A 13 2.78 -3.15 4.18
CA THR A 13 1.83 -3.14 3.06
C THR A 13 0.38 -2.90 3.50
N LEU A 14 -0.43 -2.37 2.58
CA LEU A 14 -1.88 -2.23 2.74
C LEU A 14 -2.62 -3.09 1.72
N ASN A 15 -3.54 -3.94 2.18
CA ASN A 15 -4.38 -4.75 1.31
C ASN A 15 -5.68 -4.01 1.01
N VAL A 16 -5.96 -3.79 -0.27
CA VAL A 16 -7.22 -3.26 -0.79
C VAL A 16 -8.07 -4.44 -1.25
N ASN A 17 -9.08 -4.77 -0.45
CA ASN A 17 -10.01 -5.85 -0.71
C ASN A 17 -11.26 -5.30 -1.40
N PHE A 18 -11.75 -6.02 -2.39
CA PHE A 18 -12.93 -5.59 -3.12
C PHE A 18 -13.78 -6.75 -3.60
N LYS A 19 -15.06 -6.42 -3.80
CA LYS A 19 -16.02 -7.25 -4.50
C LYS A 19 -16.82 -6.41 -5.48
N GLU A 20 -16.87 -6.87 -6.71
CA GLU A 20 -17.73 -6.32 -7.75
C GLU A 20 -18.59 -7.43 -8.36
N ALA A 21 -19.84 -7.11 -8.65
CA ALA A 21 -20.82 -8.04 -9.20
C ALA A 21 -21.62 -7.34 -10.30
N GLY A 22 -22.27 -8.12 -11.17
CA GLY A 22 -22.98 -7.58 -12.33
C GLY A 22 -22.07 -7.31 -13.53
N LEU A 23 -20.89 -7.95 -13.57
CA LEU A 23 -19.90 -7.78 -14.63
C LEU A 23 -20.24 -8.58 -15.90
N GLY A 24 -21.19 -9.51 -15.83
CA GLY A 24 -21.45 -10.50 -16.88
C GLY A 24 -20.44 -11.64 -16.89
N ASP A 25 -20.72 -12.68 -17.67
CA ASP A 25 -19.99 -13.95 -17.61
C ASP A 25 -18.62 -13.90 -18.30
N ASN A 26 -17.62 -14.47 -17.64
CA ASN A 26 -16.25 -14.67 -18.13
C ASN A 26 -15.59 -13.40 -18.68
N GLN A 27 -15.95 -12.23 -18.13
CA GLN A 27 -15.29 -10.98 -18.48
C GLN A 27 -13.92 -10.91 -17.81
N SER A 28 -12.97 -10.27 -18.49
CA SER A 28 -11.64 -9.98 -17.96
C SER A 28 -11.56 -8.51 -17.63
N ILE A 29 -11.51 -8.20 -16.34
CA ILE A 29 -11.59 -6.83 -15.82
C ILE A 29 -10.27 -6.47 -15.15
N THR A 30 -9.74 -5.30 -15.46
CA THR A 30 -8.51 -4.77 -14.87
C THR A 30 -8.85 -3.73 -13.82
N TYR A 31 -8.27 -3.92 -12.64
CA TYR A 31 -8.41 -3.03 -11.50
C TYR A 31 -7.08 -2.36 -11.16
N VAL A 32 -7.15 -1.10 -10.75
CA VAL A 32 -6.02 -0.35 -10.19
C VAL A 32 -6.40 0.12 -8.80
N ALA A 33 -5.68 -0.36 -7.80
CA ALA A 33 -5.71 0.23 -6.46
C ALA A 33 -4.65 1.33 -6.38
N SER A 34 -4.96 2.43 -5.70
CA SER A 34 -4.02 3.55 -5.48
C SER A 34 -4.19 4.15 -4.09
N ALA A 35 -3.14 4.83 -3.63
CA ALA A 35 -3.15 5.65 -2.42
C ALA A 35 -2.01 6.67 -2.49
N ASP A 36 -2.15 7.75 -1.72
CA ASP A 36 -1.01 8.58 -1.34
C ASP A 36 -0.34 7.95 -0.12
N SER A 37 0.96 7.67 -0.22
CA SER A 37 1.71 7.01 0.84
C SER A 37 2.87 7.86 1.30
N THR A 38 3.10 7.87 2.61
CA THR A 38 4.28 8.47 3.24
C THR A 38 4.96 7.43 4.09
N ALA A 39 6.21 7.13 3.79
CA ALA A 39 7.07 6.22 4.54
C ALA A 39 8.23 6.98 5.18
N VAL A 40 8.53 6.65 6.43
CA VAL A 40 9.74 7.11 7.11
C VAL A 40 10.69 5.93 7.19
N TYR A 41 11.87 6.08 6.61
CA TYR A 41 12.98 5.15 6.73
C TYR A 41 13.98 5.66 7.76
N ALA A 42 14.64 4.73 8.44
CA ALA A 42 15.57 5.08 9.51
C ALA A 42 16.75 4.10 9.59
N CYS A 43 17.90 4.62 10.02
CA CYS A 43 19.08 3.83 10.37
C CYS A 43 19.12 3.56 11.87
N ILE A 44 19.05 2.28 12.24
CA ILE A 44 19.05 1.87 13.64
C ILE A 44 20.33 1.09 13.94
N ASN A 45 20.99 1.39 15.05
CA ASN A 45 22.15 0.63 15.49
C ASN A 45 21.74 -0.69 16.17
N HIS A 46 22.72 -1.54 16.49
CA HIS A 46 22.46 -2.85 17.11
C HIS A 46 21.77 -2.75 18.49
N GLY A 47 21.85 -1.61 19.17
CA GLY A 47 21.20 -1.35 20.45
C GLY A 47 19.78 -0.79 20.33
N GLY A 48 19.21 -0.70 19.11
CA GLY A 48 17.87 -0.13 18.89
C GLY A 48 17.81 1.40 18.96
N ASN A 49 18.95 2.07 19.11
CA ASN A 49 19.01 3.53 19.21
C ASN A 49 19.16 4.16 17.82
N HIS A 50 18.63 5.38 17.69
CA HIS A 50 18.68 6.19 16.49
C HIS A 50 19.36 7.53 16.79
N PRO A 51 20.66 7.68 16.45
CA PRO A 51 21.46 8.72 17.10
C PRO A 51 21.22 10.16 16.60
N GLN A 52 20.65 10.38 15.39
CA GLN A 52 20.57 11.72 14.77
C GLN A 52 19.49 11.85 13.68
N ALA A 53 18.97 13.06 13.44
CA ALA A 53 17.96 13.31 12.40
C ALA A 53 18.40 12.95 10.97
N ALA A 54 19.69 13.10 10.64
CA ALA A 54 20.26 12.72 9.34
C ALA A 54 20.19 11.21 9.06
N ASN A 55 19.86 10.39 10.07
CA ASN A 55 19.67 8.95 9.92
C ASN A 55 18.21 8.59 9.59
N LYS A 56 17.38 9.54 9.14
CA LYS A 56 16.02 9.28 8.65
C LYS A 56 15.79 9.93 7.30
N GLU A 57 14.94 9.29 6.52
CA GLU A 57 14.45 9.82 5.25
C GLU A 57 12.94 9.65 5.21
N THR A 58 12.22 10.72 4.86
CA THR A 58 10.78 10.66 4.61
C THR A 58 10.55 10.65 3.11
N VAL A 59 9.93 9.60 2.61
CA VAL A 59 9.56 9.47 1.20
C VAL A 59 8.05 9.47 1.09
N SER A 60 7.52 10.40 0.30
CA SER A 60 6.09 10.50 0.01
C SER A 60 5.85 10.39 -1.49
N GLY A 61 4.76 9.74 -1.87
CA GLY A 61 4.35 9.68 -3.26
C GLY A 61 3.16 8.75 -3.48
N PRO A 62 2.57 8.81 -4.69
CA PRO A 62 1.50 7.90 -5.07
C PRO A 62 2.06 6.48 -5.17
N VAL A 63 1.28 5.52 -4.69
CA VAL A 63 1.56 4.09 -4.85
C VAL A 63 0.35 3.43 -5.51
N SER A 64 0.61 2.41 -6.31
CA SER A 64 -0.46 1.67 -6.99
C SER A 64 -0.14 0.20 -7.14
N ALA A 65 -1.21 -0.58 -7.33
CA ALA A 65 -1.13 -1.98 -7.68
C ALA A 65 -2.21 -2.28 -8.73
N THR A 66 -1.87 -3.09 -9.73
CA THR A 66 -2.76 -3.44 -10.83
C THR A 66 -2.96 -4.93 -10.89
N GLY A 67 -4.18 -5.38 -11.17
CA GLY A 67 -4.47 -6.78 -11.40
C GLY A 67 -5.64 -6.96 -12.35
N THR A 68 -5.56 -8.01 -13.17
CA THR A 68 -6.63 -8.42 -14.08
C THR A 68 -7.23 -9.72 -13.59
N PHE A 69 -8.55 -9.75 -13.44
CA PHE A 69 -9.28 -10.88 -12.89
C PHE A 69 -10.45 -11.28 -13.79
N SER A 70 -10.78 -12.56 -13.81
CA SER A 70 -11.96 -13.06 -14.51
C SER A 70 -13.19 -13.02 -13.60
N SER A 71 -14.33 -12.53 -14.11
CA SER A 71 -15.63 -12.55 -13.41
C SER A 71 -16.24 -13.95 -13.28
N GLY A 72 -15.67 -14.94 -13.97
CA GLY A 72 -16.18 -16.30 -14.03
C GLY A 72 -17.63 -16.37 -14.51
N LYS A 73 -18.28 -17.53 -14.31
CA LYS A 73 -19.67 -17.76 -14.73
C LYS A 73 -20.73 -17.08 -13.86
N ASN A 74 -20.33 -16.44 -12.76
CA ASN A 74 -21.26 -15.78 -11.83
C ASN A 74 -21.23 -14.26 -11.97
N GLY A 75 -20.47 -13.72 -12.93
CA GLY A 75 -20.36 -12.29 -13.19
C GLY A 75 -19.90 -11.47 -11.98
N SER A 76 -19.00 -12.03 -11.17
CA SER A 76 -18.52 -11.38 -9.94
C SER A 76 -17.04 -11.64 -9.68
N ILE A 77 -16.35 -10.61 -9.18
CA ILE A 77 -14.95 -10.67 -8.77
C ILE A 77 -14.88 -10.40 -7.27
N THR A 78 -14.10 -11.20 -6.55
CA THR A 78 -13.70 -10.94 -5.15
C THR A 78 -12.21 -11.16 -5.09
N ALA A 79 -11.46 -10.09 -4.85
CA ALA A 79 -10.01 -10.10 -4.95
C ALA A 79 -9.39 -9.04 -4.03
N THR A 80 -8.06 -9.08 -3.97
CA THR A 80 -7.24 -8.18 -3.17
C THR A 80 -6.08 -7.67 -4.03
N LEU A 81 -5.82 -6.37 -3.96
CA LEU A 81 -4.60 -5.74 -4.47
C LEU A 81 -3.78 -5.22 -3.29
N THR A 82 -2.45 -5.35 -3.36
CA THR A 82 -1.56 -4.99 -2.25
C THR A 82 -0.75 -3.76 -2.61
N LEU A 83 -0.94 -2.67 -1.87
CA LEU A 83 -0.14 -1.46 -1.97
C LEU A 83 1.11 -1.59 -1.09
N SER A 84 2.27 -1.28 -1.66
CA SER A 84 3.55 -1.26 -0.95
C SER A 84 3.95 0.17 -0.59
N PRO A 85 4.74 0.40 0.47
CA PRO A 85 5.28 1.73 0.76
C PRO A 85 6.16 2.24 -0.40
N PRO A 86 6.31 3.56 -0.56
CA PRO A 86 7.27 4.12 -1.51
C PRO A 86 8.69 3.70 -1.11
N SER A 87 9.53 3.34 -2.08
CA SER A 87 10.90 2.88 -1.83
C SER A 87 11.76 3.94 -1.11
N ALA A 88 12.68 3.50 -0.25
CA ALA A 88 13.72 4.35 0.34
C ALA A 88 14.68 4.96 -0.70
N GLY A 89 14.61 4.53 -1.96
CA GLY A 89 15.45 5.04 -3.04
C GLY A 89 16.93 4.73 -2.79
N SER A 90 17.77 5.77 -2.81
CA SER A 90 19.20 5.68 -2.54
C SER A 90 19.57 5.85 -1.07
N PHE A 91 18.59 6.08 -0.18
CA PHE A 91 18.85 6.21 1.24
C PHE A 91 19.48 4.92 1.77
N SER A 92 20.61 5.07 2.49
CA SER A 92 21.38 3.95 3.01
C SER A 92 22.04 4.32 4.33
N CYS A 93 22.34 3.32 5.14
CA CYS A 93 22.82 3.52 6.50
C CYS A 93 24.34 3.33 6.59
N PRO A 94 25.09 4.31 7.12
CA PRO A 94 26.53 4.18 7.28
C PRO A 94 26.90 3.30 8.48
N GLY A 95 28.05 2.62 8.36
CA GLY A 95 28.66 1.85 9.45
C GLY A 95 27.83 0.64 9.88
N ASN A 96 27.77 0.38 11.19
CA ASN A 96 27.10 -0.79 11.79
C ASN A 96 25.61 -0.55 12.08
N GLN A 97 24.91 0.10 11.16
CA GLN A 97 23.48 0.42 11.27
C GLN A 97 22.68 -0.34 10.20
N ARG A 98 21.41 -0.60 10.50
CA ARG A 98 20.47 -1.24 9.56
C ARG A 98 19.39 -0.25 9.13
N LEU A 99 19.10 -0.22 7.83
CA LEU A 99 17.96 0.50 7.27
C LEU A 99 16.66 -0.24 7.60
N VAL A 100 15.70 0.48 8.14
CA VAL A 100 14.36 -0.02 8.49
C VAL A 100 13.28 0.90 7.96
N LEU A 101 12.10 0.34 7.69
CA LEU A 101 10.86 1.14 7.60
C LEU A 101 10.43 1.46 9.03
N ALA A 102 10.52 2.73 9.43
CA ALA A 102 10.18 3.18 10.76
C ALA A 102 8.67 3.42 10.92
N SER A 103 8.02 4.01 9.92
CA SER A 103 6.56 4.13 9.86
C SER A 103 6.08 4.25 8.43
N VAL A 104 4.81 3.94 8.20
CA VAL A 104 4.13 4.23 6.94
C VAL A 104 2.69 4.65 7.20
N SER A 105 2.19 5.56 6.37
CA SER A 105 0.77 5.93 6.30
C SER A 105 0.28 5.90 4.86
N TYR A 106 -0.98 5.55 4.68
CA TYR A 106 -1.72 5.58 3.43
C TYR A 106 -2.97 6.45 3.62
N THR A 107 -3.18 7.39 2.71
CA THR A 107 -4.38 8.22 2.58
C THR A 107 -4.93 8.12 1.17
N ASP A 108 -6.13 8.65 0.96
CA ASP A 108 -6.75 8.76 -0.37
C ASP A 108 -6.81 7.41 -1.10
N VAL A 109 -7.02 6.34 -0.31
CA VAL A 109 -7.05 4.97 -0.81
C VAL A 109 -8.26 4.80 -1.71
N SER A 110 -8.05 4.27 -2.92
CA SER A 110 -9.11 4.00 -3.87
C SER A 110 -8.83 2.75 -4.70
N ILE A 111 -9.88 2.25 -5.35
CA ILE A 111 -9.76 1.22 -6.37
C ILE A 111 -10.68 1.55 -7.54
N THR A 112 -10.16 1.35 -8.74
CA THR A 112 -10.83 1.68 -10.00
C THR A 112 -10.92 0.43 -10.87
N ASP A 113 -12.13 0.09 -11.32
CA ASP A 113 -12.32 -0.73 -12.52
C ASP A 113 -11.93 0.15 -13.72
N THR A 114 -11.02 -0.33 -14.57
CA THR A 114 -10.55 0.42 -15.75
C THR A 114 -11.32 0.11 -17.03
N ASN A 115 -12.10 -0.97 -17.05
CA ASN A 115 -12.96 -1.37 -18.17
C ASN A 115 -14.25 -0.55 -18.16
N THR A 116 -14.83 -0.36 -16.97
CA THR A 116 -15.87 0.63 -16.71
C THR A 116 -15.33 1.54 -15.63
N PRO A 117 -15.01 2.83 -15.90
CA PRO A 117 -14.22 3.71 -15.00
C PRO A 117 -14.96 4.10 -13.71
N VAL A 118 -15.43 3.10 -12.97
CA VAL A 118 -16.04 3.15 -11.66
C VAL A 118 -14.90 3.14 -10.65
N THR A 119 -14.88 4.15 -9.80
CA THR A 119 -13.90 4.27 -8.72
C THR A 119 -14.63 4.29 -7.40
N GLU A 120 -14.11 3.54 -6.44
CA GLU A 120 -14.59 3.53 -5.06
C GLU A 120 -13.45 3.98 -4.14
N ASN A 121 -13.73 4.98 -3.32
CA ASN A 121 -12.81 5.45 -2.29
C ASN A 121 -13.00 4.63 -1.00
N ILE A 122 -11.90 4.38 -0.30
CA ILE A 122 -11.89 3.73 1.00
C ILE A 122 -11.52 4.79 2.04
N ALA A 123 -12.51 5.26 2.78
CA ALA A 123 -12.32 6.34 3.75
C ALA A 123 -11.40 5.90 4.91
N GLY A 124 -10.54 6.82 5.33
CA GLY A 124 -9.68 6.67 6.49
C GLY A 124 -8.19 6.85 6.18
N THR A 125 -7.40 6.84 7.25
CA THR A 125 -5.94 6.80 7.18
C THR A 125 -5.48 5.47 7.74
N PHE A 126 -4.66 4.75 7.00
CA PHE A 126 -4.12 3.46 7.41
C PHE A 126 -2.64 3.63 7.68
N SER A 127 -2.22 3.49 8.93
CA SER A 127 -0.83 3.73 9.31
C SER A 127 -0.32 2.73 10.33
N ARG A 128 1.01 2.62 10.39
CA ARG A 128 1.70 1.85 11.42
C ARG A 128 3.08 2.44 11.69
N ILE A 129 3.44 2.44 12.96
CA ILE A 129 4.78 2.75 13.45
C ILE A 129 5.42 1.42 13.85
N PHE A 130 6.58 1.14 13.27
CA PHE A 130 7.42 -0.03 13.56
C PHE A 130 8.55 0.32 14.53
N TYR A 131 9.09 1.54 14.38
CA TYR A 131 10.15 2.07 15.23
C TYR A 131 9.82 3.51 15.59
N ASN A 132 9.83 3.82 16.89
CA ASN A 132 9.70 5.19 17.36
C ASN A 132 11.07 5.87 17.23
N VAL A 133 11.26 6.55 16.11
CA VAL A 133 12.52 7.16 15.74
C VAL A 133 12.41 8.66 15.83
#